data_AF-A0A3M1I7J0-F1
#
_entry.id   AF-A0A3M1I7J0-F1
#
_cell.length_a   1.000
_cell.length_b   1.000
_cell.length_c   1.000
_cell.angle_alpha   90.00
_cell.angle_beta   90.00
_cell.angle_gamma   90.00
#
_symmetry.space_group_name_H-M   'P 1'
#
loop_
_entity.id
_entity.type
_entity.pdbx_description
1 polymer ?
#
loop_
_entity_poly.entity_id
_entity_poly.type
_entity_poly.pdbx_seq_one_letter_code
_entity_poly.pdbx_strand_id
1 'polypeptide(L)' 'RVLTTDPGIGVVRHADAGYELAIETAKKHGIKMPMLGR' A
#
# COMPACT_ATOMS: atom_id res chain seq x y z
N ARG A 1 -11.37 6.21 -8.64
CA ARG A 1 -10.63 5.93 -9.91
C ARG A 1 -9.60 7.02 -10.15
N VAL A 2 -8.43 6.67 -10.70
CA VAL A 2 -7.20 7.48 -10.81
C VAL A 2 -6.71 8.04 -9.48
N LEU A 3 -7.44 8.93 -8.81
CA LEU A 3 -7.10 9.50 -7.51
C LEU A 3 -7.15 8.53 -6.32
N THR A 4 -7.41 7.25 -6.59
CA THR A 4 -7.32 6.17 -5.59
C THR A 4 -6.18 5.22 -5.93
N THR A 5 -5.95 4.97 -7.23
CA THR A 5 -4.93 4.05 -7.72
C THR A 5 -3.56 4.71 -7.78
N ASP A 6 -3.50 5.99 -8.14
CA ASP A 6 -2.27 6.79 -8.22
C ASP A 6 -1.59 7.02 -6.86
N PRO A 7 -2.29 7.44 -5.79
CA PRO A 7 -1.68 7.41 -4.46
C PRO A 7 -1.46 5.99 -3.95
N GLY A 8 -2.34 5.04 -4.31
CA GLY A 8 -2.25 3.64 -3.89
C GLY A 8 -0.95 2.97 -4.35
N ILE A 9 -0.52 3.21 -5.60
CA ILE A 9 0.75 2.65 -6.11
C ILE A 9 1.96 3.20 -5.36
N GLY A 10 1.92 4.46 -4.92
CA GLY A 10 2.95 5.07 -4.08
C GLY A 10 3.07 4.37 -2.73
N VAL A 11 1.95 4.12 -2.05
CA VAL A 11 1.93 3.39 -0.76
C VAL A 11 2.47 1.97 -0.94
N VAL A 12 2.04 1.26 -1.99
CA VAL A 12 2.53 -0.10 -2.29
C VAL A 12 4.04 -0.11 -2.51
N ARG A 13 4.59 0.85 -3.26
CA ARG A 13 6.03 0.94 -3.51
C ARG A 13 6.85 1.13 -2.23
N HIS A 14 6.37 1.96 -1.31
CA HIS A 14 7.05 2.15 -0.02
C HIS A 14 6.89 0.93 0.90
N ALA A 15 5.73 0.28 0.89
CA ALA A 15 5.51 -0.95 1.65
C ALA A 15 6.42 -2.09 1.16
N ASP A 16 6.63 -2.20 -0.16
CA ASP A 16 7.53 -3.19 -0.77
C ASP A 16 9.00 -2.96 -0.39
N ALA A 17 9.40 -1.69 -0.21
CA ALA A 17 10.71 -1.33 0.31
C ALA A 17 10.88 -1.54 1.84
N GLY A 18 9.83 -1.98 2.55
CA GLY A 18 9.88 -2.29 3.98
C GLY A 18 9.58 -1.13 4.92
N TYR A 19 9.03 0.00 4.44
CA TYR A 19 8.65 1.10 5.31
C TYR A 19 7.41 0.74 6.15
N GLU A 20 7.58 0.65 7.47
CA GLU A 20 6.51 0.25 8.41
C GLU A 20 5.24 1.12 8.27
N LEU A 21 5.41 2.44 8.21
CA LEU A 21 4.29 3.37 8.03
C LEU A 21 3.48 3.08 6.75
N ALA A 22 4.13 2.67 5.67
CA ALA A 22 3.46 2.34 4.42
C ALA A 22 2.71 1.00 4.51
N ILE A 23 3.28 0.02 5.21
CA ILE A 23 2.63 -1.27 5.51
C ILE A 23 1.36 -1.03 6.33
N GLU A 24 1.44 -0.21 7.38
CA GLU A 24 0.28 0.17 8.20
C GLU A 24 -0.77 0.93 7.38
N THR A 25 -0.33 1.87 6.53
CA THR A 25 -1.21 2.65 5.66
C THR A 25 -1.95 1.74 4.67
N ALA A 26 -1.24 0.76 4.08
CA ALA A 26 -1.83 -0.23 3.19
C ALA A 26 -2.89 -1.08 3.89
N LYS A 27 -2.62 -1.56 5.11
CA LYS A 27 -3.59 -2.31 5.93
C LYS A 27 -4.80 -1.46 6.30
N LYS A 28 -4.59 -0.24 6.79
CA LYS A 28 -5.63 0.69 7.23
C LYS A 28 -6.61 1.05 6.12
N HIS A 29 -6.11 1.21 4.88
CA HIS A 29 -6.93 1.60 3.73
C HIS A 29 -7.36 0.42 2.86
N GLY A 30 -7.06 -0.82 3.27
CA GLY A 30 -7.44 -2.03 2.54
C GLY A 30 -6.80 -2.12 1.14
N ILE A 31 -5.59 -1.59 0.97
CA ILE A 31 -4.86 -1.66 -0.30
C ILE A 31 -4.45 -3.11 -0.54
N LYS A 32 -4.94 -3.67 -1.65
CA LYS A 32 -4.66 -5.07 -2.01
C LYS A 32 -3.22 -5.21 -2.51
N MET A 33 -2.36 -5.78 -1.68
CA MET A 33 -0.97 -6.10 -2.00
C MET A 33 -0.71 -7.60 -1.76
N PRO A 34 -0.53 -8.42 -2.80
CA PRO A 34 -0.38 -9.87 -2.66
C PRO A 34 0.77 -10.31 -1.75
N MET A 35 1.85 -9.53 -1.70
CA MET A 35 3.06 -9.82 -0.92
C MET A 35 2.91 -9.52 0.58
N LEU A 36 1.89 -8.75 0.99
CA LEU A 36 1.72 -8.30 2.38
C LEU A 36 0.94 -9.28 3.27
N GLY A 37 0.52 -10.43 2.71
CA GLY A 37 -0.38 -11.37 3.39
C GLY A 37 -1.83 -10.84 3.44
N ARG A 38 -2.78 -11.76 3.66
CA ARG A 38 -4.22 -11.45 3.71
C ARG A 38 -4.62 -10.87 5.06
#